data_AF-A0AAD3H0L0-F1
#
_entry.id   AF-A0AAD3H0L0-F1
#
_cell.length_a   1.000
_cell.length_b   1.000
_cell.length_c   1.000
_cell.angle_alpha   90.00
_cell.angle_beta   90.00
_cell.angle_gamma   90.00
#
_symmetry.space_group_name_H-M   'P 1'
#
loop_
_entity.id
_entity.type
_entity.pdbx_description
1 polymer ?
#
loop_
_entity_poly.entity_id
_entity_poly.type
_entity_poly.pdbx_seq_one_letter_code
_entity_poly.pdbx_strand_id
1 'polypeptide(L)'
;MANAITDPGDRGHFMGGIVRLAAHDFMDYDLNGPSNGEELGGADGCIDFSNAANAGLLDLWCDDPDMCPFKALYEVAYSFMSVADFWVASASSVIKNASPNERLDMNFRWGRVDSDACDHSSARLPGPSGCDQVESTFINRMALSL
;
A
#
# COMPACT_ATOMS: atom_id res chain seq x y z
N MET A 1 8.42 -9.21 13.93
CA MET A 1 9.02 -9.37 12.60
C MET A 1 10.12 -8.36 12.36
N ALA A 2 9.86 -7.05 12.32
CA ALA A 2 10.90 -6.06 12.03
C ALA A 2 12.08 -6.01 13.02
N ASN A 3 11.85 -6.32 14.31
CA ASN A 3 12.93 -6.40 15.32
C ASN A 3 13.83 -7.64 15.15
N ALA A 4 13.42 -8.63 14.35
CA ALA A 4 14.26 -9.78 14.00
C ALA A 4 15.24 -9.45 12.86
N ILE A 5 15.01 -8.35 12.14
CA ILE A 5 15.91 -7.84 11.10
C ILE A 5 16.96 -6.97 11.79
N THR A 6 18.20 -7.47 11.83
CA THR A 6 19.29 -6.85 12.58
C THR A 6 20.03 -5.78 11.78
N ASP A 7 20.05 -5.89 10.46
CA ASP A 7 20.60 -4.85 9.59
C ASP A 7 19.63 -3.65 9.51
N PRO A 8 20.08 -2.42 9.83
CA PRO A 8 19.23 -1.24 9.79
C PRO A 8 18.69 -0.89 8.40
N GLY A 9 19.47 -1.16 7.34
CA GLY A 9 19.08 -0.91 5.96
C GLY A 9 17.96 -1.86 5.54
N ASP A 10 18.14 -3.17 5.77
CA ASP A 10 17.13 -4.19 5.49
C ASP A 10 15.84 -3.94 6.28
N ARG A 11 15.96 -3.53 7.54
CA ARG A 11 14.81 -3.17 8.36
C ARG A 11 14.07 -1.95 7.79
N GLY A 12 14.82 -0.96 7.30
CA GLY A 12 14.27 0.20 6.62
C GLY A 12 13.56 -0.16 5.32
N HIS A 13 14.14 -1.04 4.51
CA HIS A 13 13.52 -1.55 3.28
C HIS A 13 12.23 -2.31 3.56
N PHE A 14 12.22 -3.19 4.56
CA PHE A 14 11.03 -3.93 4.96
C PHE A 14 9.91 -3.02 5.45
N MET A 15 10.21 -2.12 6.40
CA MET A 15 9.22 -1.16 6.93
C MET A 15 8.74 -0.18 5.87
N GLY A 16 9.66 0.42 5.11
CA GLY A 16 9.34 1.36 4.04
C GLY A 16 8.55 0.71 2.91
N GLY A 17 8.84 -0.55 2.60
CA GLY A 17 8.10 -1.34 1.63
C GLY A 17 6.65 -1.57 2.06
N ILE A 18 6.36 -1.85 3.34
CA ILE A 18 4.98 -1.97 3.85
C ILE A 18 4.21 -0.66 3.66
N VAL A 19 4.85 0.47 3.98
CA VAL A 19 4.24 1.79 3.77
C VAL A 19 4.00 2.05 2.29
N ARG A 20 4.97 1.72 1.43
CA ARG A 20 4.85 1.87 -0.03
C ARG A 20 3.77 0.96 -0.62
N LEU A 21 3.63 -0.27 -0.13
CA LEU A 21 2.60 -1.22 -0.56
C LEU A 21 1.21 -0.63 -0.34
N ALA A 22 0.90 -0.22 0.90
CA ALA A 22 -0.38 0.41 1.20
C ALA A 22 -0.58 1.73 0.42
N ALA A 23 0.50 2.45 0.13
CA ALA A 23 0.41 3.71 -0.60
C ALA A 23 0.15 3.52 -2.10
N HIS A 24 0.77 2.52 -2.72
CA HIS A 24 0.53 2.18 -4.12
C HIS A 24 -0.89 1.62 -4.34
N ASP A 25 -1.46 0.96 -3.33
CA ASP A 25 -2.88 0.60 -3.29
C ASP A 25 -3.75 1.87 -3.33
N PHE A 26 -3.71 2.72 -2.30
CA PHE A 26 -4.62 3.87 -2.26
C PHE A 26 -4.37 4.97 -3.31
N MET A 27 -3.19 5.03 -3.94
CA MET A 27 -2.83 6.09 -4.89
C MET A 27 -3.45 5.90 -6.28
N ASP A 28 -4.02 4.74 -6.57
CA ASP A 28 -4.72 4.52 -7.84
C ASP A 28 -6.18 5.04 -7.82
N TYR A 29 -6.62 5.59 -6.68
CA TYR A 29 -7.92 6.20 -6.54
C TYR A 29 -8.11 7.36 -7.52
N ASP A 30 -9.22 7.35 -8.27
CA ASP A 30 -9.63 8.41 -9.17
C ASP A 30 -11.06 8.87 -8.90
N LEU A 31 -11.22 10.02 -8.23
CA LEU A 31 -12.53 10.64 -7.99
C LEU A 31 -13.27 10.98 -9.29
N ASN A 32 -12.54 11.19 -10.39
CA ASN A 32 -13.09 11.48 -11.71
C ASN A 32 -13.25 10.23 -12.58
N GLY A 33 -12.99 9.04 -12.02
CA GLY A 33 -13.18 7.76 -12.67
C GLY A 33 -14.61 7.57 -13.17
N PRO A 34 -14.83 6.73 -14.19
CA PRO A 34 -16.07 6.77 -14.92
C PRO A 34 -17.23 6.16 -14.11
N SER A 35 -18.39 6.81 -14.20
CA SER A 35 -19.58 6.52 -13.38
C SER A 35 -20.33 5.25 -13.80
N ASN A 36 -19.79 4.52 -14.76
CA ASN A 36 -20.37 3.36 -15.44
C ASN A 36 -19.93 2.02 -14.83
N GLY A 37 -19.34 2.03 -13.63
CA GLY A 37 -19.00 0.82 -12.87
C GLY A 37 -17.57 0.30 -13.09
N GLU A 38 -16.67 1.09 -13.67
CA GLU A 38 -15.23 0.84 -13.50
C GLU A 38 -14.83 1.17 -12.06
N GLU A 39 -13.87 0.41 -11.51
CA GLU A 39 -13.40 0.63 -10.15
C GLU A 39 -12.67 1.96 -10.03
N LEU A 40 -13.10 2.75 -9.06
CA LEU A 40 -12.43 3.99 -8.70
C LEU A 40 -11.01 3.73 -8.19
N GLY A 41 -10.67 2.48 -7.88
CA GLY A 41 -9.47 2.07 -7.15
C GLY A 41 -9.55 2.47 -5.67
N GLY A 42 -8.39 2.55 -5.04
CA GLY A 42 -8.18 3.04 -3.70
C GLY A 42 -7.59 1.99 -2.79
N ALA A 43 -7.92 2.08 -1.50
CA ALA A 43 -7.45 1.10 -0.53
C ALA A 43 -8.32 -0.17 -0.61
N ASP A 44 -8.11 -0.97 -1.66
CA ASP A 44 -8.91 -2.16 -1.99
C ASP A 44 -8.05 -3.43 -2.17
N GLY A 45 -6.78 -3.40 -1.76
CA GLY A 45 -5.92 -4.58 -1.73
C GLY A 45 -5.47 -5.03 -3.12
N CYS A 46 -5.64 -4.20 -4.15
CA CYS A 46 -5.41 -4.56 -5.53
C CYS A 46 -4.19 -3.84 -6.12
N ILE A 47 -3.15 -4.61 -6.42
CA ILE A 47 -1.93 -4.10 -7.05
C ILE A 47 -1.52 -5.00 -8.21
N ASP A 48 -1.29 -4.41 -9.38
CA ASP A 48 -0.57 -5.09 -10.47
C ASP A 48 0.92 -5.17 -10.16
N PHE A 49 1.34 -6.27 -9.52
CA PHE A 49 2.74 -6.53 -9.18
C PHE A 49 3.65 -6.74 -10.40
N SER A 50 3.10 -6.96 -11.60
CA SER A 50 3.89 -7.13 -12.82
C SER A 50 4.40 -5.80 -13.37
N ASN A 51 3.79 -4.69 -12.96
CA ASN A 51 4.16 -3.37 -13.44
C ASN A 51 5.48 -2.88 -12.81
N ALA A 52 6.32 -2.23 -13.61
CA ALA A 52 7.59 -1.67 -13.17
C ALA A 52 7.43 -0.61 -12.05
N ALA A 53 6.29 0.09 -11.98
CA ALA A 53 5.99 1.03 -10.90
C ALA A 53 5.93 0.35 -9.52
N ASN A 54 5.59 -0.94 -9.48
CA ASN A 54 5.47 -1.76 -8.27
C ASN A 54 6.68 -2.65 -8.00
N ALA A 55 7.78 -2.46 -8.76
CA ALA A 55 8.99 -3.23 -8.59
C ALA A 55 9.48 -3.23 -7.13
N GLY A 56 9.80 -4.42 -6.62
CA GLY A 56 10.22 -4.68 -5.23
C GLY A 56 9.08 -4.92 -4.24
N LEU A 57 7.81 -4.63 -4.58
CA LEU A 57 6.69 -4.92 -3.66
C LEU A 57 6.37 -6.41 -3.56
N LEU A 58 6.76 -7.20 -4.57
CA LEU A 58 6.62 -8.65 -4.54
C LEU A 58 7.48 -9.30 -3.44
N ASP A 59 8.56 -8.65 -3.01
CA ASP A 59 9.41 -9.12 -1.89
C ASP A 59 8.66 -9.10 -0.55
N LEU A 60 7.51 -8.42 -0.48
CA LEU A 60 6.62 -8.41 0.69
C LEU A 60 5.38 -9.29 0.52
N TRP A 61 4.95 -9.53 -0.72
CA TRP A 61 3.62 -10.07 -1.03
C TRP A 61 3.64 -11.19 -2.09
N CYS A 62 4.52 -12.16 -1.91
CA CYS A 62 4.63 -13.37 -2.74
C CYS A 62 4.14 -14.64 -2.03
N ASP A 63 3.84 -15.69 -2.80
CA ASP A 63 3.27 -16.95 -2.28
C ASP A 63 4.25 -17.83 -1.48
N ASP A 64 5.54 -17.51 -1.49
CA ASP A 64 6.53 -18.24 -0.69
C ASP A 64 6.60 -17.64 0.73
N PRO A 65 6.18 -18.37 1.78
CA PRO A 65 6.12 -17.85 3.13
C PRO A 65 7.50 -17.59 3.77
N ASP A 66 8.55 -18.26 3.28
CA ASP A 66 9.92 -18.05 3.78
C ASP A 66 10.52 -16.78 3.17
N MET A 67 10.18 -16.46 1.92
CA MET A 67 10.60 -15.23 1.25
C MET A 67 9.74 -14.01 1.62
N CYS A 68 8.44 -14.21 1.83
CA CYS A 68 7.46 -13.15 2.07
C CYS A 68 6.78 -13.31 3.44
N PRO A 69 7.53 -13.13 4.54
CA PRO A 69 7.01 -13.33 5.89
C PRO A 69 5.86 -12.38 6.22
N PHE A 70 5.76 -11.23 5.55
CA PHE A 70 4.67 -10.28 5.73
C PHE A 70 3.32 -10.83 5.24
N LYS A 71 3.25 -11.39 4.03
CA LYS A 71 2.07 -12.10 3.54
C LYS A 71 1.80 -13.37 4.36
N ALA A 72 2.83 -14.13 4.71
CA ALA A 72 2.65 -15.31 5.57
C ALA A 72 1.98 -14.97 6.91
N LEU A 73 2.34 -13.84 7.52
CA LEU A 73 1.70 -13.36 8.74
C LEU A 73 0.22 -13.03 8.54
N TYR A 74 -0.13 -12.42 7.40
CA TYR A 74 -1.52 -12.19 7.05
C TYR A 74 -2.29 -13.52 6.97
N GLU A 75 -1.80 -14.46 6.18
CA GLU A 75 -2.49 -15.73 5.94
C GLU A 75 -2.70 -16.54 7.23
N VAL A 76 -1.69 -16.58 8.09
CA VAL A 76 -1.70 -17.37 9.32
C VAL A 76 -2.51 -16.71 10.45
N ALA A 77 -2.44 -15.38 10.60
CA ALA A 77 -2.94 -14.71 11.80
C ALA A 77 -4.04 -13.68 11.54
N TYR A 78 -4.17 -13.15 10.32
CA TYR A 78 -5.03 -12.01 10.01
C TYR A 78 -5.98 -12.22 8.83
N SER A 79 -6.10 -13.43 8.29
CA SER A 79 -7.04 -13.79 7.21
C SER A 79 -8.53 -13.64 7.56
N PHE A 80 -8.85 -13.22 8.79
CA PHE A 80 -10.19 -12.80 9.19
C PHE A 80 -10.56 -11.38 8.73
N MET A 81 -9.60 -10.63 8.16
CA MET A 81 -9.78 -9.28 7.62
C MET A 81 -9.41 -9.23 6.14
N SER A 82 -9.85 -8.19 5.43
CA SER A 82 -9.45 -7.97 4.04
C SER A 82 -7.96 -7.67 3.93
N VAL A 83 -7.37 -8.02 2.80
CA VAL A 83 -5.98 -7.65 2.47
C VAL A 83 -5.80 -6.14 2.56
N ALA A 84 -6.77 -5.39 2.04
CA ALA A 84 -6.82 -3.94 2.09
C ALA A 84 -6.72 -3.38 3.53
N ASP A 85 -7.51 -3.93 4.46
CA ASP A 85 -7.44 -3.52 5.88
C ASP A 85 -6.10 -3.91 6.51
N PHE A 86 -5.58 -5.10 6.21
CA PHE A 86 -4.29 -5.55 6.74
C PHE A 86 -3.13 -4.65 6.29
N TRP A 87 -3.08 -4.26 5.02
CA TRP A 87 -2.05 -3.36 4.50
C TRP A 87 -2.10 -1.99 5.15
N VAL A 88 -3.29 -1.37 5.23
CA VAL A 88 -3.44 -0.04 5.83
C VAL A 88 -3.16 -0.07 7.35
N ALA A 89 -3.61 -1.10 8.06
CA ALA A 89 -3.31 -1.27 9.49
C ALA A 89 -1.80 -1.43 9.73
N SER A 90 -1.15 -2.24 8.90
CA SER A 90 0.30 -2.50 8.99
C SER A 90 1.11 -1.24 8.69
N ALA A 91 0.76 -0.49 7.64
CA ALA A 91 1.41 0.77 7.31
C ALA A 91 1.22 1.82 8.42
N SER A 92 0.01 1.92 8.98
CA SER A 92 -0.27 2.81 10.13
C SER A 92 0.60 2.47 11.33
N SER A 93 0.75 1.17 11.63
CA SER A 93 1.61 0.67 12.72
C SER A 93 3.09 0.98 12.47
N VAL A 94 3.57 0.80 11.23
CA VAL A 94 4.95 1.15 10.84
C VAL A 94 5.19 2.65 11.00
N ILE A 95 4.29 3.51 10.51
CA ILE A 95 4.40 4.97 10.62
C ILE A 95 4.44 5.40 12.09
N LYS A 96 3.57 4.83 12.93
CA LYS A 96 3.58 5.06 14.38
C LYS A 96 4.94 4.68 14.97
N ASN A 97 5.39 3.46 14.75
CA ASN A 97 6.64 2.95 15.32
C ASN A 97 7.89 3.72 14.85
N ALA A 98 7.91 4.15 13.59
CA ALA A 98 9.01 4.92 13.02
C ALA A 98 8.99 6.41 13.44
N SER A 99 7.86 6.91 13.93
CA SER A 99 7.73 8.31 14.32
C SER A 99 8.39 8.60 15.68
N PRO A 100 8.97 9.81 15.89
CA PRO A 100 9.55 10.18 17.16
C PRO A 100 8.54 10.07 18.31
N ASN A 101 8.86 9.27 19.33
CA ASN A 101 7.99 8.99 20.48
C ASN A 101 6.61 8.45 20.08
N GLU A 102 6.50 7.75 18.95
CA GLU A 102 5.24 7.16 18.47
C GLU A 102 4.11 8.17 18.26
N ARG A 103 4.46 9.43 18.00
CA ARG A 103 3.51 10.56 17.94
C ARG A 103 2.56 10.54 16.75
N LEU A 104 2.93 9.88 15.65
CA LEU A 104 2.10 9.80 14.44
C LEU A 104 1.21 8.57 14.52
N ASP A 105 0.13 8.68 15.29
CA ASP A 105 -0.90 7.65 15.39
C ASP A 105 -2.02 7.95 14.38
N MET A 106 -2.13 7.10 13.36
CA MET A 106 -3.12 7.27 12.30
C MET A 106 -4.46 6.65 12.70
N ASN A 107 -5.55 7.37 12.46
CA ASN A 107 -6.90 6.86 12.66
C ASN A 107 -7.20 5.73 11.66
N PHE A 108 -7.06 4.49 12.10
CA PHE A 108 -7.44 3.33 11.32
C PHE A 108 -8.97 3.16 11.30
N ARG A 109 -9.52 2.88 10.11
CA ARG A 109 -10.92 2.53 9.90
C ARG A 109 -10.98 1.12 9.34
N TRP A 110 -11.80 0.27 9.93
CA TRP A 110 -12.01 -1.11 9.50
C TRP A 110 -13.20 -1.21 8.54
N GLY A 111 -13.17 -2.18 7.64
CA GLY A 111 -14.29 -2.57 6.78
C GLY A 111 -14.04 -2.33 5.29
N ARG A 112 -12.78 -2.31 4.85
CA ARG A 112 -12.46 -2.31 3.41
C ARG A 112 -12.84 -3.64 2.80
N VAL A 113 -13.19 -3.61 1.52
CA VAL A 113 -13.52 -4.79 0.71
C VAL A 113 -12.41 -4.94 -0.31
N ASP A 114 -11.86 -6.15 -0.43
CA ASP A 114 -10.85 -6.44 -1.44
C ASP A 114 -11.46 -6.38 -2.85
N SER A 115 -10.71 -5.86 -3.81
CA SER A 115 -11.01 -6.00 -5.23
C SER A 115 -10.31 -7.23 -5.81
N ASP A 116 -11.00 -7.90 -6.75
CA ASP A 116 -10.45 -9.00 -7.54
C ASP A 116 -9.82 -8.52 -8.87
N ALA A 117 -9.94 -7.23 -9.20
CA ALA A 117 -9.58 -6.69 -10.51
C ALA A 117 -8.71 -5.41 -10.40
N CYS A 118 -7.40 -5.53 -10.65
CA CYS A 118 -6.47 -4.41 -10.46
C CYS A 118 -6.29 -3.57 -11.74
N ASP A 119 -7.34 -3.44 -12.54
CA ASP A 119 -7.30 -2.74 -13.82
C ASP A 119 -6.90 -1.28 -13.60
N HIS A 120 -5.91 -0.81 -14.37
CA HIS A 120 -5.37 0.56 -14.29
C HIS A 120 -4.70 0.96 -12.97
N SER A 121 -4.59 0.08 -11.97
CA SER A 121 -3.95 0.37 -10.67
C SER A 121 -2.59 1.06 -10.83
N SER A 122 -1.72 0.49 -11.66
CA SER A 122 -0.39 1.04 -11.90
C SER A 122 -0.36 2.28 -12.81
N ALA A 123 -1.36 2.46 -13.67
CA ALA A 123 -1.40 3.57 -14.63
C ALA A 123 -1.69 4.92 -13.96
N ARG A 124 -2.26 4.89 -12.75
CA ARG A 124 -2.66 6.07 -11.95
C ARG A 124 -1.62 6.45 -10.89
N LEU A 125 -0.52 5.69 -10.79
CA LEU A 125 0.59 5.99 -9.88
C LEU A 125 1.45 7.15 -10.38
N PRO A 126 2.03 7.96 -9.48
CA PRO A 126 2.99 8.98 -9.85
C PRO A 126 4.32 8.33 -10.25
N GLY A 127 4.89 8.76 -11.37
CA GLY A 127 6.24 8.36 -11.78
C GLY A 127 7.33 9.20 -11.10
N PRO A 128 8.61 8.85 -11.30
CA PRO A 128 9.74 9.54 -10.68
C PRO A 128 10.13 10.85 -11.39
N SER A 129 9.43 11.26 -12.46
CA SER A 129 9.97 12.23 -13.42
C SER A 129 9.60 13.70 -13.17
N GLY A 130 8.58 14.03 -12.36
CA GLY A 130 8.22 15.44 -12.14
C GLY A 130 7.05 15.71 -11.21
N CYS A 131 6.91 16.97 -10.80
CA CYS A 131 5.85 17.44 -9.92
C CYS A 131 4.45 17.28 -10.53
N ASP A 132 4.32 17.41 -11.85
CA ASP A 132 3.04 17.29 -12.56
C ASP A 132 2.37 15.92 -12.34
N GLN A 133 3.16 14.86 -12.20
CA GLN A 133 2.63 13.50 -11.92
C GLN A 133 2.14 13.38 -10.48
N VAL A 134 2.85 14.00 -9.53
CA VAL A 134 2.43 14.07 -8.13
C VAL A 134 1.14 14.88 -8.02
N GLU A 135 1.06 16.04 -8.68
CA GLU A 135 -0.16 16.86 -8.74
C GLU A 135 -1.31 16.09 -9.39
N SER A 136 -1.05 15.37 -10.49
CA SER A 136 -2.05 14.54 -11.15
C SER A 136 -2.64 13.45 -10.23
N THR A 137 -1.80 12.73 -9.49
CA THR A 137 -2.27 11.70 -8.55
C THR A 137 -2.96 12.33 -7.35
N PHE A 138 -2.23 13.14 -6.58
CA PHE A 138 -2.69 13.54 -5.25
C PHE A 138 -3.74 14.65 -5.30
N ILE A 139 -3.60 15.64 -6.17
CA ILE A 139 -4.50 16.80 -6.22
C ILE A 139 -5.66 16.50 -7.17
N ASN A 140 -5.37 16.11 -8.41
CA ASN A 140 -6.41 16.02 -9.43
C ASN A 140 -7.29 14.78 -9.29
N ARG A 141 -6.69 13.60 -9.01
CA ARG A 141 -7.44 12.34 -8.85
C ARG A 141 -7.91 12.09 -7.42
N MET A 142 -7.03 12.24 -6.45
CA MET A 142 -7.35 11.98 -5.04
C MET A 142 -7.99 13.15 -4.31
N ALA A 143 -8.08 14.32 -4.93
CA ALA A 143 -8.67 15.54 -4.37
C ALA A 143 -8.03 15.98 -3.03
N LEU A 144 -6.73 15.73 -2.84
CA LEU A 144 -5.98 16.25 -1.69
C LEU A 144 -5.64 17.74 -1.89
N SER A 145 -5.35 18.42 -0.78
CA SER A 145 -4.97 19.83 -0.79
C SER A 145 -3.46 20.03 -0.61
N LEU A 146 -2.97 21.17 -1.08
CA LEU A 146 -1.68 21.76 -0.69
C LEU A 146 -1.74 22.36 0.72
#